data_AF-A0A976DIB8-F1
#
_entry.id   AF-A0A976DIB8-F1
#
_cell.length_a   1.000
_cell.length_b   1.000
_cell.length_c   1.000
_cell.angle_alpha   90.00
_cell.angle_beta   90.00
_cell.angle_gamma   90.00
#
_symmetry.space_group_name_H-M   'P 1'
#
loop_
_entity.id
_entity.type
_entity.pdbx_description
1 polymer ?
#
loop_
_entity_poly.entity_id
_entity_poly.type
_entity_poly.pdbx_seq_one_letter_code
_entity_poly.pdbx_strand_id
1 'polypeptide(L)'
;MTEPTEKPALPDHLSAEPRSPHHHPAIFEHDIGIRLNDKERNDVEEYCISEGWVKVPVGNSRDRKGNPLTIKLKGKVEAYYR
;
A
#
# COMPACT_ATOMS: atom_id res chain seq x y z
N MET A 1 15.57 -19.21 -19.05
CA MET A 1 14.65 -19.43 -17.92
C MET A 1 15.05 -18.45 -16.84
N THR A 2 14.11 -17.63 -16.38
CA THR A 2 14.31 -16.38 -15.64
C THR A 2 15.13 -16.52 -14.35
N GLU A 3 16.13 -15.65 -14.25
CA GLU A 3 17.03 -15.40 -13.12
C GLU A 3 16.29 -14.84 -11.87
N PRO A 4 16.92 -14.88 -10.68
CA PRO A 4 16.25 -15.04 -9.40
C PRO A 4 15.52 -13.77 -9.00
N THR A 5 14.23 -13.90 -8.72
CA THR A 5 13.42 -12.85 -8.11
C THR A 5 13.87 -12.69 -6.66
N GLU A 6 14.91 -11.89 -6.44
CA GLU A 6 15.40 -11.51 -5.11
C GLU A 6 14.35 -10.67 -4.34
N LYS A 7 13.38 -10.07 -5.07
CA LYS A 7 12.28 -9.28 -4.53
C LYS A 7 10.93 -9.80 -5.04
N PRO A 8 9.98 -10.24 -4.19
CA PRO A 8 8.70 -10.80 -4.62
C PRO A 8 7.93 -9.85 -5.56
N ALA A 9 7.04 -10.34 -6.43
CA ALA A 9 6.21 -9.44 -7.22
C ALA A 9 5.21 -8.67 -6.33
N LEU A 10 5.01 -7.37 -6.59
CA LEU A 10 4.01 -6.58 -5.87
C LEU A 10 2.59 -7.04 -6.27
N PRO A 11 1.71 -7.34 -5.31
CA PRO A 11 0.36 -7.82 -5.59
C PRO A 11 -0.54 -6.66 -6.02
N ASP A 12 -1.67 -7.01 -6.63
CA ASP A 12 -2.72 -6.06 -7.02
C ASP A 12 -3.32 -5.32 -5.81
N HIS A 13 -3.41 -6.01 -4.67
CA HIS A 13 -3.91 -5.48 -3.41
C HIS A 13 -2.94 -5.83 -2.29
N LEU A 14 -2.43 -4.80 -1.60
CA LEU A 14 -1.54 -4.94 -0.45
C LEU A 14 -2.03 -4.07 0.70
N SER A 15 -1.90 -4.57 1.93
CA SER A 15 -2.18 -3.83 3.16
C SER A 15 -0.99 -3.90 4.12
N ALA A 16 -0.67 -2.77 4.74
CA ALA A 16 0.34 -2.67 5.79
C ALA A 16 -0.15 -3.20 7.15
N GLU A 17 -1.47 -3.33 7.35
CA GLU A 17 -2.06 -3.82 8.59
C GLU A 17 -1.92 -5.35 8.71
N PRO A 18 -1.20 -5.89 9.73
CA PRO A 18 -0.95 -7.32 9.86
C PRO A 18 -2.20 -8.19 10.03
N ARG A 19 -3.32 -7.58 10.45
CA ARG A 19 -4.61 -8.26 10.61
C ARG A 19 -5.39 -8.39 9.30
N SER A 20 -4.95 -7.73 8.24
CA SER A 20 -5.61 -7.77 6.93
C SER A 20 -5.26 -9.06 6.19
N PRO A 21 -6.20 -9.68 5.46
CA PRO A 21 -5.91 -10.83 4.60
C PRO A 21 -4.96 -10.48 3.43
N HIS A 22 -4.79 -9.19 3.13
CA HIS A 22 -3.91 -8.68 2.07
C HIS A 22 -2.54 -8.24 2.63
N HIS A 23 -2.17 -8.68 3.83
CA HIS A 23 -0.87 -8.39 4.40
C HIS A 23 0.18 -9.40 3.97
N HIS A 24 1.26 -8.92 3.34
CA HIS A 24 2.36 -9.76 2.88
C HIS A 24 3.70 -9.25 3.46
N PRO A 25 4.19 -9.83 4.58
CA PRO A 25 5.36 -9.32 5.29
C PRO A 25 6.63 -9.33 4.45
N ALA A 26 6.83 -10.35 3.60
CA ALA A 26 8.02 -10.48 2.74
C ALA A 26 8.18 -9.33 1.74
N ILE A 27 7.10 -8.65 1.37
CA ILE A 27 7.14 -7.49 0.47
C ILE A 27 7.67 -6.26 1.22
N PHE A 28 7.31 -6.12 2.51
CA PHE A 28 7.76 -5.02 3.37
C PHE A 28 9.21 -5.16 3.86
N GLU A 29 9.90 -6.27 3.55
CA GLU A 29 11.36 -6.38 3.72
C GLU A 29 12.13 -5.50 2.72
N HIS A 30 11.44 -5.00 1.70
CA HIS A 30 11.97 -4.07 0.70
C HIS A 30 11.23 -2.74 0.77
N ASP A 31 11.92 -1.66 0.39
CA ASP A 31 11.29 -0.35 0.28
C ASP A 31 10.35 -0.31 -0.93
N ILE A 32 9.11 0.15 -0.68
CA ILE A 32 8.05 0.24 -1.70
C ILE A 32 7.59 1.70 -1.77
N GLY A 33 7.48 2.22 -2.98
CA GLY A 33 6.84 3.50 -3.28
C GLY A 33 5.48 3.30 -3.93
N ILE A 34 4.54 4.20 -3.65
CA ILE A 34 3.23 4.22 -4.30
C ILE A 34 3.02 5.58 -4.96
N ARG A 35 2.52 5.57 -6.19
CA ARG A 35 2.06 6.77 -6.90
C ARG A 35 0.56 6.73 -7.07
N LEU A 36 -0.09 7.82 -6.70
CA LEU A 36 -1.51 8.06 -6.97
C LEU A 36 -1.64 9.27 -7.90
N ASN A 37 -2.16 9.08 -9.11
CA ASN A 37 -2.27 10.11 -10.15
C ASN A 37 -0.93 10.84 -10.36
N ASP A 38 0.13 10.05 -10.57
CA ASP A 38 1.52 10.50 -10.79
C ASP A 38 2.17 11.24 -9.61
N LYS A 39 1.51 11.28 -8.44
CA LYS A 39 2.07 11.83 -7.20
C LYS A 39 2.53 10.73 -6.26
N GLU A 40 3.80 10.77 -5.89
CA GLU A 40 4.37 9.84 -4.91
C GLU A 40 3.74 10.04 -3.52
N ARG A 41 3.44 8.93 -2.87
CA ARG A 41 2.77 8.81 -1.58
C ARG A 41 3.52 7.77 -0.76
N ASN A 42 3.93 8.16 0.44
CA ASN A 42 4.64 7.29 1.40
C ASN A 42 3.79 7.03 2.67
N ASP A 43 2.60 7.62 2.72
CA ASP A 43 1.62 7.56 3.80
C ASP A 43 0.51 6.51 3.53
N VAL A 44 0.72 5.61 2.56
CA VAL A 44 -0.31 4.65 2.14
C VAL A 44 -0.32 3.45 3.09
N GLU A 45 -1.47 3.19 3.70
CA GLU A 45 -1.69 1.99 4.53
C GLU A 45 -2.17 0.79 3.71
N GLU A 46 -2.87 1.03 2.60
CA GLU A 46 -3.40 -0.04 1.75
C GLU A 46 -3.66 0.48 0.34
N TYR A 47 -3.53 -0.38 -0.67
CA TYR A 47 -3.88 -0.02 -2.05
C TYR A 47 -4.58 -1.17 -2.77
N CYS A 48 -5.32 -0.81 -3.81
CA CYS A 48 -5.85 -1.74 -4.80
C CYS A 48 -5.65 -1.14 -6.20
N ILE A 49 -4.82 -1.78 -7.02
CA ILE A 49 -4.47 -1.29 -8.37
C ILE A 49 -5.65 -1.49 -9.32
N SER A 50 -6.25 -2.70 -9.33
CA SER A 50 -7.40 -3.02 -10.18
C SER A 50 -8.61 -2.14 -9.92
N GLU A 51 -8.93 -1.85 -8.66
CA GLU A 51 -10.02 -0.94 -8.30
C GLU A 51 -9.62 0.55 -8.34
N GLY A 52 -8.33 0.85 -8.46
CA GLY A 52 -7.81 2.22 -8.59
C GLY A 52 -8.01 3.08 -7.34
N TRP A 53 -7.59 2.61 -6.17
CA TRP A 53 -7.61 3.41 -4.96
C TRP A 53 -6.47 3.10 -3.99
N VAL A 54 -6.17 4.08 -3.13
CA VAL A 54 -5.28 3.96 -1.98
C VAL A 54 -6.01 4.39 -0.71
N LYS A 55 -5.67 3.78 0.42
CA LYS A 55 -6.14 4.17 1.75
C LYS A 55 -5.00 4.85 2.47
N VAL A 56 -5.26 6.04 2.97
CA VAL A 56 -4.28 6.89 3.67
C VAL A 56 -4.87 7.38 5.00
N PRO A 57 -4.05 7.55 6.04
CA PRO A 57 -4.49 8.18 7.28
C PRO A 57 -4.76 9.67 7.07
N VAL A 58 -5.75 10.20 7.76
CA VAL A 58 -6.12 11.62 7.73
C VAL A 58 -5.53 12.32 8.93
N GLY A 59 -4.38 12.95 8.72
CA GLY A 59 -3.67 13.69 9.76
C GLY A 59 -3.40 12.81 10.99
N ASN A 60 -3.58 13.39 12.18
CA ASN A 60 -3.34 12.69 13.45
C ASN A 60 -4.62 12.13 14.10
N SER A 61 -5.73 12.11 13.37
CA SER A 61 -7.03 11.68 13.89
C SER A 61 -7.05 10.17 14.11
N ARG A 62 -7.66 9.73 15.23
CA ARG A 62 -7.80 8.32 15.60
C ARG A 62 -9.27 7.98 15.90
N ASP A 63 -9.65 6.73 15.65
CA ASP A 63 -10.95 6.18 16.01
C ASP A 63 -11.07 5.94 17.54
N ARG A 64 -12.24 5.50 17.99
CA ARG A 64 -12.48 5.17 19.42
C ARG A 64 -11.60 4.05 19.99
N LYS A 65 -10.96 3.26 19.12
CA LYS A 65 -10.05 2.16 19.48
C LYS A 65 -8.58 2.58 19.38
N GLY A 66 -8.30 3.83 19.00
CA GLY A 66 -6.96 4.37 18.85
C GLY A 66 -6.31 4.11 17.48
N ASN A 67 -7.04 3.54 16.52
CA ASN A 67 -6.50 3.31 15.17
C ASN A 67 -6.53 4.61 14.36
N PRO A 68 -5.58 4.85 13.45
CA PRO A 68 -5.63 5.99 12.52
C PRO A 68 -6.96 6.05 11.77
N LEU A 69 -7.54 7.24 11.66
CA LEU A 69 -8.69 7.46 10.81
C LEU A 69 -8.23 7.52 9.35
N THR A 70 -8.63 6.55 8.55
CA THR A 70 -8.22 6.46 7.14
C THR A 70 -9.31 6.88 6.17
N ILE A 71 -8.93 7.41 5.01
CA ILE A 71 -9.83 7.64 3.87
C ILE A 71 -9.32 6.92 2.63
N LYS A 72 -10.25 6.56 1.74
CA LYS A 72 -9.93 6.06 0.40
C LYS A 72 -9.82 7.21 -0.59
N LEU A 73 -8.68 7.32 -1.25
CA LEU A 73 -8.44 8.21 -2.39
C LEU A 73 -8.47 7.38 -3.67
N LYS A 74 -9.28 7.80 -4.65
CA LYS A 74 -9.39 7.12 -5.94
C LYS A 74 -8.46 7.75 -6.98
N GLY A 75 -7.97 6.94 -7.91
CA GLY A 75 -7.10 7.40 -8.99
C GLY A 75 -6.31 6.27 -9.63
N LYS A 76 -5.43 6.63 -10.56
CA LYS A 76 -4.45 5.70 -11.13
C LYS A 76 -3.41 5.37 -10.05
N VAL A 77 -3.31 4.10 -9.68
CA VAL A 77 -2.38 3.61 -8.66
C VAL A 77 -1.26 2.86 -9.34
N GLU A 78 -0.02 3.20 -8.99
CA GLU A 78 1.18 2.49 -9.42
C GLU A 78 2.03 2.16 -8.20
N ALA A 79 2.38 0.89 -8.02
CA ALA A 79 3.27 0.43 -6.96
C ALA A 79 4.61 -0.02 -7.57
N TYR A 80 5.71 0.32 -6.93
CA TYR A 80 7.06 -0.02 -7.39
C TYR A 80 8.02 -0.23 -6.23
N TYR A 81 9.07 -1.02 -6.47
CA TYR A 81 10.20 -1.10 -5.55
C TYR A 81 11.11 0.11 -5.68
N ARG A 82 11.55 0.63 -4.54
CA ARG A 82 12.56 1.69 -4.45
C ARG A 82 13.98 1.13 -4.47
#